data_AF-A0A959EEG9-F1
#
_entry.id   AF-A0A959EEG9-F1
#
_cell.length_a   1.000
_cell.length_b   1.000
_cell.length_c   1.000
_cell.angle_alpha   90.00
_cell.angle_beta   90.00
_cell.angle_gamma   90.00
#
_symmetry.space_group_name_H-M   'P 1'
#
loop_
_entity.id
_entity.type
_entity.pdbx_description
1 polymer ?
#
loop_
_entity_poly.entity_id
_entity_poly.type
_entity_poly.pdbx_seq_one_letter_code
_entity_poly.pdbx_strand_id
1 'polypeptide(L)'
;MSEATALCGFSASDNEFQYLHSIVGRVGEEETRINRTFQPQLLSLGEQSIFAQAEQQGDTQRWKEVTLSELGKLNASIQNSSSYRYSLYHFLHAYGARVAYGKAGQVLDASWFDRNRVLAAVASCLSQNGGKAEFLILKGAISGIQKYIYHNIKAEQIGDAVKASKKLRGRSFLVAFINQVIAESLVEELGLEQANILFVGGGHFTLLLPNKDELTGKLNALLKKINLGLLDEVGPQLSLLTAWVACEGNIGQNFAENYKKV
;
A
#
# COMPACT_ATOMS: atom_id res chain seq x y z
N MET A 1 -4.74 -15.77 13.71
CA MET A 1 -4.71 -14.33 14.05
C MET A 1 -3.60 -13.99 15.04
N SER A 2 -3.51 -14.65 16.21
CA SER A 2 -2.45 -14.40 17.20
C SER A 2 -1.02 -14.51 16.63
N GLU A 3 -0.77 -15.52 15.79
CA GLU A 3 0.52 -15.71 15.12
C GLU A 3 0.84 -14.59 14.12
N ALA A 4 -0.09 -14.23 13.22
CA ALA A 4 0.09 -13.12 12.29
C ALA A 4 0.35 -11.79 13.02
N THR A 5 -0.35 -11.54 14.14
CA THR A 5 -0.13 -10.38 15.00
C THR A 5 1.29 -10.37 15.57
N ALA A 6 1.79 -11.51 16.04
CA ALA A 6 3.15 -11.64 16.54
C ALA A 6 4.21 -11.41 15.44
N LEU A 7 4.01 -11.95 14.24
CA LEU A 7 4.93 -11.78 13.10
C LEU A 7 5.00 -10.34 12.59
N CYS A 8 3.95 -9.55 12.78
CA CYS A 8 3.96 -8.11 12.52
C CYS A 8 4.57 -7.28 13.66
N GLY A 9 4.87 -7.89 14.82
CA GLY A 9 5.35 -7.18 16.02
C GLY A 9 4.27 -6.39 16.76
N PHE A 10 3.00 -6.76 16.60
CA PHE A 10 1.86 -6.05 17.16
C PHE A 10 1.48 -6.58 18.56
N SER A 11 1.10 -5.68 19.49
CA SER A 11 0.59 -6.09 20.81
C SER A 11 -0.84 -6.64 20.75
N ALA A 12 -1.15 -7.63 21.60
CA ALA A 12 -2.42 -8.35 21.62
C ALA A 12 -3.45 -7.83 22.66
N SER A 13 -3.10 -6.91 23.56
CA SER A 13 -4.00 -6.47 24.64
C SER A 13 -3.99 -4.95 24.90
N ASP A 14 -5.15 -4.46 25.35
CA ASP A 14 -5.48 -3.10 25.80
C ASP A 14 -5.24 -1.98 24.78
N ASN A 15 -5.59 -2.24 23.52
CA ASN A 15 -5.49 -1.25 22.46
C ASN A 15 -6.85 -0.60 22.16
N GLU A 16 -6.82 0.71 21.94
CA GLU A 16 -7.98 1.50 21.53
C GLU A 16 -7.57 2.51 20.44
N PHE A 17 -8.55 3.27 19.93
CA PHE A 17 -8.28 4.32 18.95
C PHE A 17 -7.51 5.46 19.63
N GLN A 18 -6.35 5.79 19.06
CA GLN A 18 -5.45 6.83 19.54
C GLN A 18 -5.20 7.86 18.44
N TYR A 19 -4.76 9.06 18.82
CA TYR A 19 -4.34 10.06 17.83
C TYR A 19 -3.16 9.53 17.01
N LEU A 20 -3.28 9.62 15.69
CA LEU A 20 -2.20 9.25 14.79
C LEU A 20 -1.18 10.39 14.73
N HIS A 21 0.05 10.07 15.07
CA HIS A 21 1.17 10.99 14.97
C HIS A 21 1.70 11.03 13.54
N SER A 22 2.17 12.20 13.11
CA SER A 22 2.79 12.35 11.79
C SER A 22 4.11 11.59 11.74
N ILE A 23 4.19 10.59 10.85
CA ILE A 23 5.44 9.85 10.61
C ILE A 23 6.58 10.80 10.20
N VAL A 24 6.29 11.86 9.44
CA VAL A 24 7.30 12.84 9.01
C VAL A 24 7.89 13.59 10.21
N GLY A 25 7.07 13.89 11.22
CA GLY A 25 7.53 14.51 12.46
C GLY A 25 8.40 13.59 13.32
N ARG A 26 8.50 12.30 12.98
CA ARG A 26 9.32 11.29 13.66
C ARG A 26 10.65 11.02 12.95
N VAL A 27 10.82 11.46 11.71
CA VAL A 27 12.07 11.30 10.94
C VAL A 27 13.10 12.30 11.44
N GLY A 28 14.34 11.84 11.64
CA GLY A 28 15.46 12.67 12.12
C GLY A 28 15.80 12.47 13.60
N GLU A 29 16.73 13.29 14.08
CA GLU A 29 17.21 13.29 15.47
C GLU A 29 16.13 13.74 16.45
N GLU A 30 16.11 13.18 17.65
CA GLU A 30 15.01 13.36 18.63
C GLU A 30 14.74 14.83 18.97
N GLU A 31 15.79 15.65 19.06
CA GLU A 31 15.71 17.08 19.37
C GLU A 31 15.00 17.91 18.29
N THR A 32 14.98 17.40 17.04
CA THR A 32 14.35 18.06 15.89
C THR A 32 12.95 17.54 15.59
N ARG A 33 12.50 16.50 16.32
CA ARG A 33 11.20 15.86 16.06
C ARG A 33 10.06 16.81 16.40
N ILE A 34 9.15 16.94 15.44
CA ILE A 34 7.96 17.78 15.59
C ILE A 34 6.79 16.87 15.95
N ASN A 35 6.24 17.06 17.15
CA ASN A 35 5.08 16.30 17.58
C ASN A 35 3.80 16.92 16.99
N ARG A 36 3.27 16.31 15.93
CA ARG A 36 2.01 16.69 15.30
C ARG A 36 1.12 15.47 15.13
N THR A 37 -0.19 15.67 15.27
CA THR A 37 -1.20 14.61 15.17
C THR A 37 -2.23 14.91 14.10
N PHE A 38 -2.74 13.86 13.47
CA PHE A 38 -3.91 13.96 12.61
C PHE A 38 -5.19 13.95 13.46
N GLN A 39 -6.15 14.76 13.04
CA GLN A 39 -7.50 14.74 13.61
C GLN A 39 -8.20 13.43 13.19
N PRO A 40 -8.86 12.71 14.13
CA PRO A 40 -9.68 11.54 13.80
C PRO A 40 -10.87 11.96 12.94
N GLN A 41 -10.84 11.61 11.65
CA GLN A 41 -11.88 11.94 10.68
C GLN A 41 -11.77 11.07 9.43
N LEU A 42 -12.75 11.18 8.53
CA LEU A 42 -12.72 10.54 7.23
C LEU A 42 -11.56 11.10 6.39
N LEU A 43 -10.88 10.21 5.67
CA LEU A 43 -9.88 10.64 4.68
C LEU A 43 -10.58 11.48 3.60
N SER A 44 -10.13 12.73 3.46
CA SER A 44 -10.65 13.69 2.49
C SER A 44 -9.52 14.56 1.93
N LEU A 45 -9.86 15.37 0.93
CA LEU A 45 -8.94 16.36 0.35
C LEU A 45 -8.96 17.70 1.11
N GLY A 46 -9.65 17.77 2.26
CA GLY A 46 -9.64 18.94 3.12
C GLY A 46 -8.31 19.10 3.85
N GLU A 47 -7.88 20.33 4.07
CA GLU A 47 -6.58 20.65 4.67
C GLU A 47 -6.35 19.95 6.02
N GLN A 48 -7.37 19.92 6.89
CA GLN A 48 -7.32 19.27 8.20
C GLN A 48 -7.19 17.74 8.12
N SER A 49 -7.67 17.14 7.03
CA SER A 49 -7.45 15.72 6.78
C SER A 49 -6.02 15.51 6.31
N ILE A 50 -5.55 16.29 5.33
CA ILE A 50 -4.24 16.12 4.70
C ILE A 50 -3.08 16.30 5.68
N PHE A 51 -3.10 17.35 6.50
CA PHE A 51 -1.96 17.77 7.31
C PHE A 51 -2.15 17.50 8.80
N ALA A 52 -1.09 17.04 9.45
CA ALA A 52 -1.05 16.90 10.90
C ALA A 52 -0.91 18.27 11.58
N GLN A 53 -1.60 18.44 12.70
CA GLN A 53 -1.71 19.68 13.46
C GLN A 53 -0.88 19.60 14.74
N ALA A 54 -0.48 20.78 15.25
CA ALA A 54 0.32 20.87 16.48
C ALA A 54 -0.52 20.53 17.73
N GLU A 55 -1.78 20.93 17.73
CA GLU A 55 -2.72 20.63 18.81
C GLU A 55 -3.53 19.38 18.47
N GLN A 56 -3.74 18.52 19.47
CA GLN A 56 -4.65 17.40 19.33
C GLN A 56 -6.08 17.90 19.23
N GLN A 57 -6.77 17.52 18.15
CA GLN A 57 -8.15 17.89 17.89
C GLN A 57 -8.99 16.67 17.52
N GLY A 58 -10.28 16.73 17.82
CA GLY A 58 -11.23 15.63 17.60
C GLY A 58 -11.25 14.61 18.73
N ASP A 59 -12.18 13.66 18.65
CA ASP A 59 -12.43 12.64 19.68
C ASP A 59 -12.28 11.24 19.07
N THR A 60 -11.31 10.48 19.54
CA THR A 60 -11.00 9.14 19.03
C THR A 60 -12.07 8.11 19.39
N GLN A 61 -12.73 8.24 20.54
CA GLN A 61 -13.82 7.35 20.95
C GLN A 61 -15.06 7.63 20.13
N ARG A 62 -15.42 8.91 19.96
CA ARG A 62 -16.52 9.27 19.07
C ARG A 62 -16.27 8.81 17.63
N TRP A 63 -15.03 8.93 17.15
CA TRP A 63 -14.66 8.43 15.82
C TRP A 63 -14.79 6.90 15.69
N LYS A 64 -14.43 6.16 16.75
CA LYS A 64 -14.63 4.70 16.82
C LYS A 64 -16.11 4.34 16.71
N GLU A 65 -16.99 5.02 17.44
CA GLU A 65 -18.44 4.80 17.37
C GLU A 65 -18.99 5.02 15.95
N VAL A 66 -18.60 6.14 15.31
CA VAL A 66 -18.98 6.46 13.93
C VAL A 66 -18.49 5.36 12.98
N THR A 67 -17.22 4.96 13.11
CA THR A 67 -16.61 3.92 12.26
C THR A 67 -17.35 2.59 12.39
N LEU A 68 -17.69 2.17 13.62
CA LEU A 68 -18.42 0.91 13.86
C LEU A 68 -19.86 0.97 13.31
N SER A 69 -20.53 2.11 13.46
CA SER A 69 -21.86 2.33 12.88
C SER A 69 -21.84 2.21 11.34
N GLU A 70 -20.90 2.87 10.67
CA GLU A 70 -20.78 2.82 9.20
C GLU A 70 -20.34 1.44 8.69
N LEU A 71 -19.47 0.74 9.44
CA LEU A 71 -19.11 -0.65 9.14
C LEU A 71 -20.33 -1.58 9.21
N GLY A 72 -21.21 -1.37 10.19
CA GLY A 72 -22.48 -2.11 10.29
C GLY A 72 -23.35 -1.95 9.05
N LYS A 73 -23.42 -0.74 8.47
CA LYS A 73 -24.15 -0.48 7.21
C LYS A 73 -23.50 -1.17 6.02
N LEU A 74 -22.16 -1.16 5.93
CA LEU A 74 -21.43 -1.85 4.86
C LEU A 74 -21.71 -3.37 4.91
N ASN A 75 -21.63 -3.97 6.09
CA ASN A 75 -21.86 -5.39 6.31
C ASN A 75 -23.28 -5.82 5.94
N ALA A 76 -24.27 -4.97 6.18
CA ALA A 76 -25.66 -5.23 5.79
C ALA A 76 -25.90 -5.10 4.27
N SER A 77 -25.05 -4.36 3.56
CA SER A 77 -25.30 -3.98 2.15
C SER A 77 -24.64 -4.90 1.13
N ILE A 78 -23.57 -5.61 1.48
CA ILE A 78 -22.78 -6.40 0.52
C ILE A 78 -22.78 -7.88 0.92
N GLN A 79 -23.45 -8.70 0.12
CA GLN A 79 -23.55 -10.16 0.34
C GLN A 79 -22.43 -10.95 -0.38
N ASN A 80 -21.93 -10.45 -1.50
CA ASN A 80 -20.88 -11.14 -2.27
C ASN A 80 -19.54 -11.05 -1.53
N SER A 81 -18.90 -12.20 -1.27
CA SER A 81 -17.66 -12.25 -0.49
C SER A 81 -16.49 -11.49 -1.13
N SER A 82 -16.32 -11.56 -2.46
CA SER A 82 -15.21 -10.90 -3.14
C SER A 82 -15.40 -9.38 -3.14
N SER A 83 -16.60 -8.91 -3.50
CA SER A 83 -16.95 -7.49 -3.43
C SER A 83 -16.85 -6.94 -2.01
N TYR A 84 -17.18 -7.75 -1.00
CA TYR A 84 -17.07 -7.39 0.41
C TYR A 84 -15.61 -7.15 0.82
N ARG A 85 -14.68 -8.05 0.49
CA ARG A 85 -13.25 -7.89 0.84
C ARG A 85 -12.65 -6.62 0.22
N TYR A 86 -12.93 -6.39 -1.06
CA TYR A 86 -12.49 -5.18 -1.76
C TYR A 86 -13.08 -3.90 -1.15
N SER A 87 -14.39 -3.90 -0.85
CA SER A 87 -15.06 -2.74 -0.27
C SER A 87 -14.60 -2.47 1.16
N LEU A 88 -14.37 -3.53 1.94
CA LEU A 88 -13.83 -3.44 3.29
C LEU A 88 -12.42 -2.82 3.30
N TYR A 89 -11.56 -3.19 2.35
CA TYR A 89 -10.24 -2.58 2.20
C TYR A 89 -10.33 -1.05 2.04
N HIS A 90 -11.19 -0.58 1.13
CA HIS A 90 -11.36 0.85 0.86
C HIS A 90 -12.10 1.59 1.98
N PHE A 91 -13.05 0.92 2.64
CA PHE A 91 -13.69 1.43 3.84
C PHE A 91 -12.66 1.67 4.95
N LEU A 92 -11.83 0.66 5.24
CA LEU A 92 -10.78 0.76 6.25
C LEU A 92 -9.74 1.83 5.88
N HIS A 93 -9.44 1.99 4.59
CA HIS A 93 -8.58 3.08 4.12
C HIS A 93 -9.20 4.45 4.43
N ALA A 94 -10.48 4.65 4.11
CA ALA A 94 -11.16 5.92 4.33
C ALA A 94 -11.33 6.26 5.82
N TYR A 95 -11.71 5.29 6.65
CA TYR A 95 -12.03 5.52 8.07
C TYR A 95 -10.84 5.33 9.01
N GLY A 96 -9.84 4.56 8.60
CA GLY A 96 -8.70 4.16 9.42
C GLY A 96 -7.39 4.89 9.15
N ALA A 97 -7.29 5.69 8.07
CA ALA A 97 -6.04 6.37 7.71
C ALA A 97 -5.64 7.53 8.63
N ARG A 98 -6.57 8.07 9.44
CA ARG A 98 -6.34 9.24 10.32
C ARG A 98 -6.40 8.94 11.80
N VAL A 99 -6.35 7.66 12.18
CA VAL A 99 -6.37 7.21 13.57
C VAL A 99 -5.34 6.10 13.75
N ALA A 100 -4.72 6.01 14.91
CA ALA A 100 -3.83 4.92 15.28
C ALA A 100 -4.58 3.91 16.17
N TYR A 101 -3.99 2.73 16.38
CA TYR A 101 -4.52 1.73 17.29
C TYR A 101 -3.42 1.17 18.17
N GLY A 102 -3.53 1.40 19.48
CA GLY A 102 -2.49 1.06 20.45
C GLY A 102 -2.85 1.49 21.86
N LYS A 103 -1.86 1.46 22.76
CA LYS A 103 -2.04 1.85 24.16
C LYS A 103 -2.04 3.37 24.30
N ALA A 104 -2.86 3.87 25.23
CA ALA A 104 -2.90 5.29 25.57
C ALA A 104 -1.52 5.80 26.01
N GLY A 105 -1.20 7.03 25.62
CA GLY A 105 0.08 7.69 25.94
C GLY A 105 1.27 7.27 25.08
N GLN A 106 1.11 6.31 24.15
CA GLN A 106 2.15 5.97 23.19
C GLN A 106 2.15 6.93 21.99
N VAL A 107 3.34 7.24 21.49
CA VAL A 107 3.50 7.90 20.18
C VAL A 107 3.33 6.84 19.10
N LEU A 108 2.19 6.88 18.42
CA LEU A 108 1.81 5.93 17.38
C LEU A 108 1.75 6.64 16.03
N ASP A 109 2.59 6.24 15.09
CA ASP A 109 2.77 6.85 13.77
C ASP A 109 2.33 5.94 12.60
N ALA A 110 1.91 4.71 12.90
CA ALA A 110 1.24 3.82 11.97
C ALA A 110 -0.28 3.95 12.09
N SER A 111 -0.94 4.22 10.97
CA SER A 111 -2.40 4.30 10.94
C SER A 111 -3.03 2.94 11.24
N TRP A 112 -4.27 2.95 11.75
CA TRP A 112 -5.05 1.74 11.96
C TRP A 112 -5.25 0.99 10.65
N PHE A 113 -5.44 1.72 9.55
CA PHE A 113 -5.50 1.14 8.21
C PHE A 113 -4.21 0.40 7.85
N ASP A 114 -3.05 1.06 7.89
CA ASP A 114 -1.78 0.48 7.47
C ASP A 114 -1.41 -0.74 8.35
N ARG A 115 -1.66 -0.65 9.66
CA ARG A 115 -1.50 -1.76 10.59
C ARG A 115 -2.34 -2.97 10.18
N ASN A 116 -3.63 -2.78 9.93
CA ASN A 116 -4.52 -3.89 9.53
C ASN A 116 -4.21 -4.41 8.13
N ARG A 117 -3.81 -3.54 7.20
CA ARG A 117 -3.39 -3.94 5.86
C ARG A 117 -2.21 -4.91 5.92
N VAL A 118 -1.16 -4.56 6.66
CA VAL A 118 0.02 -5.43 6.82
C VAL A 118 -0.35 -6.73 7.54
N LEU A 119 -1.19 -6.67 8.57
CA LEU A 119 -1.68 -7.87 9.26
C LEU A 119 -2.45 -8.79 8.30
N ALA A 120 -3.32 -8.23 7.46
CA ALA A 120 -4.08 -8.99 6.47
C ALA A 120 -3.16 -9.62 5.42
N ALA A 121 -2.13 -8.91 4.96
CA ALA A 121 -1.14 -9.44 4.03
C ALA A 121 -0.40 -10.65 4.63
N VAL A 122 0.07 -10.54 5.87
CA VAL A 122 0.77 -11.63 6.59
C VAL A 122 -0.17 -12.81 6.82
N ALA A 123 -1.39 -12.56 7.31
CA ALA A 123 -2.38 -13.62 7.53
C ALA A 123 -2.75 -14.35 6.23
N SER A 124 -2.88 -13.61 5.12
CA SER A 124 -3.11 -14.17 3.78
C SER A 124 -1.96 -15.08 3.34
N CYS A 125 -0.71 -14.64 3.53
CA CYS A 125 0.47 -15.44 3.22
C CYS A 125 0.55 -16.72 4.06
N LEU A 126 0.33 -16.63 5.38
CA LEU A 126 0.31 -17.79 6.27
C LEU A 126 -0.76 -18.81 5.83
N SER A 127 -1.97 -18.32 5.55
CA SER A 127 -3.09 -19.16 5.10
C SER A 127 -2.74 -19.92 3.82
N GLN A 128 -2.10 -19.24 2.86
CA GLN A 128 -1.67 -19.83 1.60
C GLN A 128 -0.43 -20.74 1.68
N ASN A 129 0.31 -20.70 2.79
CA ASN A 129 1.55 -21.47 3.00
C ASN A 129 1.44 -22.48 4.16
N GLY A 130 0.21 -22.94 4.47
CA GLY A 130 -0.01 -23.97 5.50
C GLY A 130 0.42 -23.55 6.91
N GLY A 131 0.40 -22.25 7.20
CA GLY A 131 0.84 -21.68 8.49
C GLY A 131 2.33 -21.40 8.59
N LYS A 132 3.14 -21.71 7.56
CA LYS A 132 4.58 -21.42 7.59
C LYS A 132 4.84 -19.92 7.45
N ALA A 133 5.61 -19.36 8.38
CA ALA A 133 6.05 -17.97 8.40
C ALA A 133 7.21 -17.70 7.42
N GLU A 134 6.97 -18.00 6.14
CA GLU A 134 7.93 -17.82 5.06
C GLU A 134 7.29 -16.91 3.99
N PHE A 135 7.97 -15.81 3.69
CA PHE A 135 7.47 -14.73 2.84
C PHE A 135 8.45 -14.42 1.73
N LEU A 136 7.93 -13.87 0.64
CA LEU A 136 8.69 -13.28 -0.45
C LEU A 136 8.38 -11.79 -0.51
N ILE A 137 9.42 -10.97 -0.41
CA ILE A 137 9.32 -9.53 -0.68
C ILE A 137 9.67 -9.36 -2.16
N LEU A 138 8.68 -9.03 -2.97
CA LEU A 138 8.86 -8.76 -4.40
C LEU A 138 8.84 -7.26 -4.65
N LYS A 139 9.80 -6.77 -5.42
CA LYS A 139 9.86 -5.40 -5.90
C LYS A 139 9.74 -5.40 -7.42
N GLY A 140 8.84 -4.58 -7.94
CA GLY A 140 8.72 -4.29 -9.35
C GLY A 140 9.11 -2.85 -9.65
N ALA A 141 9.70 -2.62 -10.81
CA ALA A 141 10.06 -1.31 -11.32
C ALA A 141 9.82 -1.25 -12.83
N ILE A 142 9.02 -0.28 -13.28
CA ILE A 142 8.89 0.04 -14.69
C ILE A 142 10.13 0.84 -15.11
N SER A 143 10.94 0.25 -15.98
CA SER A 143 12.11 0.91 -16.58
C SER A 143 11.70 1.74 -17.79
N GLY A 144 12.45 2.81 -18.07
CA GLY A 144 12.27 3.64 -19.27
C GLY A 144 11.21 4.75 -19.18
N ILE A 145 10.62 4.98 -18.00
CA ILE A 145 9.53 5.95 -17.77
C ILE A 145 9.82 7.34 -18.33
N GLN A 146 10.97 7.94 -17.98
CA GLN A 146 11.31 9.29 -18.45
C GLN A 146 11.41 9.33 -19.97
N LYS A 147 12.14 8.37 -20.57
CA LYS A 147 12.29 8.26 -22.02
C LYS A 147 10.93 8.15 -22.70
N TYR A 148 10.02 7.32 -22.18
CA TYR A 148 8.67 7.14 -22.69
C TYR A 148 7.82 8.42 -22.60
N ILE A 149 7.78 9.06 -21.42
CA ILE A 149 6.95 10.26 -21.19
C ILE A 149 7.36 11.38 -22.14
N TYR A 150 8.66 11.67 -22.25
CA TYR A 150 9.18 12.79 -23.05
C TYR A 150 9.43 12.46 -24.53
N HIS A 151 9.19 11.22 -24.98
CA HIS A 151 9.49 10.79 -26.34
C HIS A 151 8.74 11.61 -27.41
N ASN A 152 9.46 12.21 -28.37
CA ASN A 152 8.88 12.98 -29.48
C ASN A 152 7.87 14.05 -29.01
N ILE A 153 8.24 14.79 -27.98
CA ILE A 153 7.50 15.98 -27.53
C ILE A 153 8.30 17.21 -27.96
N LYS A 154 7.73 17.95 -28.90
CA LYS A 154 8.24 19.22 -29.43
C LYS A 154 7.18 20.29 -29.21
N ALA A 155 7.58 21.45 -28.73
CA ALA A 155 6.71 22.61 -28.57
C ALA A 155 7.34 23.78 -29.33
N GLU A 156 7.24 23.74 -30.66
CA GLU A 156 7.93 24.66 -31.55
C GLU A 156 7.04 25.87 -31.94
N GLN A 157 5.71 25.77 -31.82
CA GLN A 157 4.76 26.85 -32.15
C GLN A 157 3.79 27.20 -31.01
N ILE A 158 3.14 28.38 -31.12
CA ILE A 158 2.10 28.83 -30.19
C ILE A 158 0.88 27.90 -30.29
N GLY A 159 0.52 27.26 -29.18
CA GLY A 159 -0.53 26.22 -29.13
C GLY A 159 0.02 24.79 -29.04
N ASP A 160 1.27 24.55 -29.46
CA ASP A 160 1.93 23.25 -29.29
C ASP A 160 2.26 22.97 -27.83
N ALA A 161 2.52 24.00 -27.03
CA ALA A 161 2.74 23.85 -25.59
C ALA A 161 1.52 23.21 -24.88
N VAL A 162 0.30 23.58 -25.27
CA VAL A 162 -0.93 23.00 -24.69
C VAL A 162 -1.10 21.54 -25.13
N LYS A 163 -0.86 21.23 -26.41
CA LYS A 163 -0.91 19.86 -26.94
C LYS A 163 0.17 18.97 -26.32
N ALA A 164 1.39 19.47 -26.21
CA ALA A 164 2.52 18.82 -25.54
C ALA A 164 2.21 18.54 -24.07
N SER A 165 1.66 19.51 -23.34
CA SER A 165 1.26 19.34 -21.94
C SER A 165 0.17 18.27 -21.77
N LYS A 166 -0.85 18.24 -22.64
CA LYS A 166 -1.87 17.18 -22.64
C LYS A 166 -1.24 15.79 -22.85
N LYS A 167 -0.33 15.66 -23.82
CA LYS A 167 0.37 14.40 -24.10
C LYS A 167 1.25 13.95 -22.94
N LEU A 168 1.99 14.86 -22.31
CA LEU A 168 2.79 14.60 -21.11
C LEU A 168 1.91 14.05 -19.98
N ARG A 169 0.82 14.74 -19.64
CA ARG A 169 -0.11 14.30 -18.58
C ARG A 169 -0.72 12.93 -18.89
N GLY A 170 -1.14 12.69 -20.14
CA GLY A 170 -1.68 11.41 -20.57
C GLY A 170 -0.68 10.25 -20.41
N ARG A 171 0.58 10.47 -20.78
CA ARG A 171 1.63 9.44 -20.63
C ARG A 171 2.02 9.21 -19.17
N SER A 172 2.14 10.26 -18.36
CA SER A 172 2.39 10.12 -16.93
C SER A 172 1.26 9.35 -16.24
N PHE A 173 0.01 9.64 -16.58
CA PHE A 173 -1.15 8.90 -16.10
C PHE A 173 -1.10 7.43 -16.54
N LEU A 174 -0.83 7.16 -17.81
CA LEU A 174 -0.74 5.79 -18.34
C LEU A 174 0.33 4.97 -17.61
N VAL A 175 1.52 5.53 -17.37
CA VAL A 175 2.57 4.84 -16.59
C VAL A 175 2.09 4.54 -15.17
N ALA A 176 1.47 5.51 -14.49
CA ALA A 176 0.95 5.30 -13.14
C ALA A 176 -0.16 4.23 -13.11
N PHE A 177 -1.04 4.24 -14.11
CA PHE A 177 -2.13 3.27 -14.26
C PHE A 177 -1.60 1.86 -14.54
N ILE A 178 -0.66 1.70 -15.50
CA ILE A 178 -0.01 0.41 -15.77
C ILE A 178 0.68 -0.13 -14.52
N ASN A 179 1.39 0.73 -13.76
CA ASN A 179 2.04 0.33 -12.52
C ASN A 179 1.05 -0.23 -11.49
N GLN A 180 -0.10 0.43 -11.33
CA GLN A 180 -1.18 -0.03 -10.46
C GLN A 180 -1.77 -1.36 -10.93
N VAL A 181 -2.15 -1.45 -12.20
CA VAL A 181 -2.79 -2.64 -12.78
C VAL A 181 -1.86 -3.85 -12.73
N ILE A 182 -0.56 -3.68 -12.97
CA ILE A 182 0.42 -4.78 -12.85
C ILE A 182 0.45 -5.33 -11.41
N ALA A 183 0.54 -4.44 -10.41
CA ALA A 183 0.60 -4.86 -9.01
C ALA A 183 -0.69 -5.58 -8.59
N GLU A 184 -1.86 -5.04 -8.96
CA GLU A 184 -3.18 -5.62 -8.69
C GLU A 184 -3.36 -6.97 -9.39
N SER A 185 -3.02 -7.04 -10.69
CA SER A 185 -3.13 -8.28 -11.47
C SER A 185 -2.24 -9.38 -10.91
N LEU A 186 -1.02 -9.05 -10.46
CA LEU A 186 -0.11 -10.03 -9.85
C LEU A 186 -0.69 -10.62 -8.56
N VAL A 187 -1.23 -9.79 -7.66
CA VAL A 187 -1.81 -10.32 -6.41
C VAL A 187 -3.08 -11.13 -6.69
N GLU A 188 -3.95 -10.66 -7.57
CA GLU A 188 -5.20 -11.34 -7.92
C GLU A 188 -4.95 -12.69 -8.58
N GLU A 189 -4.06 -12.76 -9.58
CA GLU A 189 -3.67 -14.01 -10.25
C GLU A 189 -3.00 -14.99 -9.28
N LEU A 190 -2.34 -14.50 -8.22
CA LEU A 190 -1.77 -15.32 -7.15
C LEU A 190 -2.80 -15.70 -6.05
N GLY A 191 -4.07 -15.29 -6.19
CA GLY A 191 -5.13 -15.55 -5.21
C GLY A 191 -4.96 -14.77 -3.91
N LEU A 192 -4.23 -13.66 -3.95
CA LEU A 192 -4.00 -12.73 -2.86
C LEU A 192 -4.92 -11.51 -3.01
N GLU A 193 -4.92 -10.65 -2.00
CA GLU A 193 -5.81 -9.48 -1.91
C GLU A 193 -4.99 -8.18 -1.99
N GLN A 194 -5.66 -7.04 -2.12
CA GLN A 194 -5.04 -5.71 -2.23
C GLN A 194 -4.09 -5.40 -1.05
N ALA A 195 -4.34 -6.00 0.11
CA ALA A 195 -3.50 -5.87 1.29
C ALA A 195 -2.05 -6.35 1.07
N ASN A 196 -1.84 -7.30 0.15
CA ASN A 196 -0.51 -7.82 -0.20
C ASN A 196 0.32 -6.83 -1.03
N ILE A 197 -0.27 -5.73 -1.52
CA ILE A 197 0.44 -4.62 -2.14
C ILE A 197 0.87 -3.65 -1.02
N LEU A 198 2.15 -3.70 -0.64
CA LEU A 198 2.70 -2.85 0.41
C LEU A 198 2.94 -1.42 -0.06
N PHE A 199 3.32 -1.26 -1.33
CA PHE A 199 3.57 0.03 -1.95
C PHE A 199 3.32 -0.04 -3.44
N VAL A 200 2.79 1.03 -4.02
CA VAL A 200 2.69 1.23 -5.46
C VAL A 200 2.70 2.72 -5.77
N GLY A 201 3.68 3.17 -6.54
CA GLY A 201 3.87 4.59 -6.84
C GLY A 201 5.17 4.86 -7.58
N GLY A 202 5.20 5.94 -8.37
CA GLY A 202 6.39 6.37 -9.10
C GLY A 202 6.94 5.34 -10.11
N GLY A 203 6.12 4.39 -10.57
CA GLY A 203 6.56 3.29 -11.42
C GLY A 203 7.21 2.12 -10.67
N HIS A 204 7.18 2.14 -9.34
CA HIS A 204 7.61 1.04 -8.50
C HIS A 204 6.43 0.43 -7.76
N PHE A 205 6.55 -0.84 -7.40
CA PHE A 205 5.65 -1.49 -6.46
C PHE A 205 6.40 -2.48 -5.58
N THR A 206 5.83 -2.80 -4.42
CA THR A 206 6.35 -3.80 -3.49
C THR A 206 5.20 -4.68 -3.02
N LEU A 207 5.37 -5.99 -3.18
CA LEU A 207 4.40 -7.00 -2.77
C LEU A 207 4.96 -7.86 -1.64
N LEU A 208 4.08 -8.31 -0.76
CA LEU A 208 4.36 -9.38 0.21
C LEU A 208 3.60 -10.64 -0.23
N LEU A 209 4.34 -11.69 -0.57
CA LEU A 209 3.80 -12.94 -1.10
C LEU A 209 4.16 -14.11 -0.17
N PRO A 210 3.42 -15.23 -0.18
CA PRO A 210 3.84 -16.44 0.51
C PRO A 210 5.03 -17.08 -0.23
N ASN A 211 6.03 -17.56 0.53
CA ASN A 211 7.15 -18.30 -0.05
C ASN A 211 6.81 -19.80 -0.12
N LYS A 212 6.33 -20.27 -1.28
CA LYS A 212 6.08 -21.70 -1.54
C LYS A 212 6.60 -22.09 -2.91
N ASP A 213 7.10 -23.33 -3.04
CA ASP A 213 7.79 -23.81 -4.24
C ASP A 213 6.98 -23.61 -5.53
N GLU A 214 5.67 -23.86 -5.49
CA GLU A 214 4.79 -23.71 -6.65
C GLU A 214 4.59 -22.25 -7.09
N LEU A 215 4.77 -21.29 -6.18
CA LEU A 215 4.52 -19.87 -6.46
C LEU A 215 5.58 -19.29 -7.40
N THR A 216 6.84 -19.71 -7.28
CA THR A 216 7.93 -19.20 -8.13
C THR A 216 7.70 -19.51 -9.60
N GLY A 217 7.22 -20.71 -9.93
CA GLY A 217 6.89 -21.09 -11.31
C GLY A 217 5.76 -20.24 -11.90
N LYS A 218 4.66 -20.11 -11.14
CA LYS A 218 3.50 -19.29 -11.53
C LYS A 218 3.87 -17.81 -11.67
N LEU A 219 4.64 -17.28 -10.72
CA LEU A 219 5.12 -15.90 -10.73
C LEU A 219 5.97 -15.61 -11.97
N ASN A 220 6.95 -16.47 -12.29
CA ASN A 220 7.78 -16.31 -13.49
C ASN A 220 6.95 -16.31 -14.78
N ALA A 221 5.94 -17.18 -14.87
CA ALA A 221 5.04 -17.23 -16.02
C ALA A 221 4.22 -15.92 -16.16
N LEU A 222 3.68 -15.41 -15.04
CA LEU A 222 2.94 -14.14 -15.01
C LEU A 222 3.83 -12.95 -15.39
N LEU A 223 5.04 -12.86 -14.84
CA LEU A 223 5.99 -11.80 -15.15
C LEU A 223 6.41 -11.80 -16.62
N LYS A 224 6.60 -12.99 -17.21
CA LYS A 224 6.85 -13.13 -18.65
C LYS A 224 5.65 -12.66 -19.47
N LYS A 225 4.43 -13.08 -19.12
CA LYS A 225 3.19 -12.64 -19.78
C LYS A 225 3.03 -11.12 -19.74
N ILE A 226 3.29 -10.49 -18.59
CA ILE A 226 3.21 -9.04 -18.41
C ILE A 226 4.24 -8.33 -19.28
N ASN A 227 5.51 -8.77 -19.28
CA ASN A 227 6.55 -8.14 -20.10
C ASN A 227 6.30 -8.27 -21.61
N LEU A 228 5.78 -9.42 -22.06
CA LEU A 228 5.37 -9.59 -23.46
C LEU A 228 4.19 -8.66 -23.81
N GLY A 229 3.17 -8.58 -22.95
CA GLY A 229 2.06 -7.65 -23.15
C GLY A 229 2.50 -6.18 -23.16
N LEU A 230 3.44 -5.78 -22.30
CA LEU A 230 4.02 -4.43 -22.32
C LEU A 230 4.75 -4.16 -23.64
N LEU A 231 5.51 -5.14 -24.13
CA LEU A 231 6.22 -5.03 -25.41
C LEU A 231 5.25 -4.87 -26.57
N ASP A 232 4.15 -5.63 -26.59
CA ASP A 232 3.17 -5.61 -27.67
C ASP A 232 2.37 -4.30 -27.68
N GLU A 233 1.94 -3.81 -26.51
CA GLU A 233 1.06 -2.63 -26.40
C GLU A 233 1.82 -1.29 -26.38
N VAL A 234 3.00 -1.26 -25.74
CA VAL A 234 3.76 -0.01 -25.49
C VAL A 234 5.09 0.02 -26.25
N GLY A 235 5.55 -1.11 -26.75
CA GLY A 235 6.83 -1.25 -27.42
C GLY A 235 8.02 -1.34 -26.45
N PRO A 236 9.25 -1.34 -26.97
CA PRO A 236 10.47 -1.58 -26.18
C PRO A 236 10.86 -0.40 -25.28
N GLN A 237 10.02 0.62 -25.17
CA GLN A 237 10.30 1.83 -24.39
C GLN A 237 10.07 1.61 -22.89
N LEU A 238 9.16 0.71 -22.53
CA LEU A 238 8.88 0.32 -21.15
C LEU A 238 9.15 -1.18 -20.98
N SER A 239 9.66 -1.54 -19.82
CA SER A 239 9.79 -2.94 -19.39
C SER A 239 9.60 -3.04 -17.89
N LEU A 240 9.10 -4.18 -17.43
CA LEU A 240 8.99 -4.48 -16.01
C LEU A 240 10.23 -5.23 -15.55
N LEU A 241 10.99 -4.61 -14.66
CA LEU A 241 12.07 -5.23 -13.91
C LEU A 241 11.53 -5.72 -12.57
N THR A 242 11.89 -6.93 -12.17
CA THR A 242 11.51 -7.49 -10.87
C THR A 242 12.67 -8.16 -10.18
N ALA A 243 12.72 -8.00 -8.87
CA ALA A 243 13.58 -8.75 -7.98
C ALA A 243 12.78 -9.19 -6.75
N TRP A 244 13.19 -10.26 -6.08
CA TRP A 244 12.58 -10.68 -4.82
C TRP A 244 13.60 -11.36 -3.91
N VAL A 245 13.31 -11.33 -2.62
CA VAL A 245 14.08 -12.05 -1.59
C VAL A 245 13.12 -12.84 -0.69
N ALA A 246 13.57 -14.01 -0.26
CA ALA A 246 12.91 -14.76 0.80
C ALA A 246 13.18 -14.12 2.16
N CYS A 247 12.15 -14.10 3.00
CA CYS A 247 12.21 -13.64 4.38
C CYS A 247 11.49 -14.66 5.25
N GLU A 248 12.15 -15.10 6.32
CA GLU A 248 11.57 -16.00 7.30
C GLU A 248 11.27 -15.25 8.60
N GLY A 249 10.25 -15.71 9.33
CA GLY A 249 9.93 -15.21 10.66
C GLY A 249 9.30 -13.82 10.67
N ASN A 250 9.72 -12.98 11.62
CA ASN A 250 9.07 -11.71 11.95
C ASN A 250 9.37 -10.62 10.91
N ILE A 251 8.36 -10.24 10.13
CA ILE A 251 8.44 -9.16 9.14
C ILE A 251 8.60 -7.80 9.84
N GLY A 252 8.01 -7.60 11.02
CA GLY A 252 8.10 -6.32 11.75
C GLY A 252 9.53 -5.90 12.13
N GLN A 253 10.46 -6.83 12.29
CA GLN A 253 11.85 -6.52 12.69
C GLN A 253 12.84 -6.57 11.53
N ASN A 254 12.70 -7.55 10.62
CA ASN A 254 13.73 -7.82 9.61
C ASN A 254 13.38 -7.28 8.21
N PHE A 255 12.22 -6.61 8.04
CA PHE A 255 11.79 -6.14 6.72
C PHE A 255 12.79 -5.17 6.08
N ALA A 256 13.31 -4.19 6.83
CA ALA A 256 14.22 -3.20 6.27
C ALA A 256 15.54 -3.81 5.77
N GLU A 257 16.09 -4.79 6.49
CA GLU A 257 17.32 -5.48 6.11
C GLU A 257 17.12 -6.37 4.88
N ASN A 258 16.00 -7.07 4.81
CA ASN A 258 15.67 -7.90 3.66
C ASN A 258 15.31 -7.04 2.44
N TYR A 259 14.58 -5.94 2.63
CA TYR A 259 14.23 -5.01 1.55
C TYR A 259 15.46 -4.40 0.86
N LYS A 260 16.55 -4.15 1.59
CA LYS A 260 17.82 -3.68 1.00
C LYS A 260 18.47 -4.67 0.02
N LYS A 261 18.13 -5.95 0.11
CA LYS A 261 18.66 -7.01 -0.77
C LYS A 261 17.90 -7.09 -2.11
N VAL A 262 16.83 -6.30 -2.29
CA VAL A 262 15.90 -6.32 -3.44
C VAL A 262 15.90 -5.01 -4.22
#